data_AF-A0A3R9BR38-F1
#
_entry.id   AF-A0A3R9BR38-F1
#
_cell.length_a   1.000
_cell.length_b   1.000
_cell.length_c   1.000
_cell.angle_alpha   90.00
_cell.angle_beta   90.00
_cell.angle_gamma   90.00
#
_symmetry.space_group_name_H-M   'P 1'
#
loop_
_entity.id
_entity.type
_entity.pdbx_description
1 polymer ?
#
loop_
_entity_poly.entity_id
_entity_poly.type
_entity_poly.pdbx_seq_one_letter_code
_entity_poly.pdbx_strand_id
1 'polypeptide(L)'
;MTPFSSSAFVATETPARYISRLCKHFAHKIPVSFDEQQGRIEFGAGLAILKAENQGLRLLVESTNSEDLHRLEGVVGSHFERFAWQEELTLDWQPD
;
A
#
# COMPACT_ATOMS: atom_id res chain seq x y z
N MET A 1 -22.48 -3.64 -3.40
CA MET A 1 -21.75 -4.03 -2.16
C MET A 1 -20.57 -3.10 -2.06
N THR A 2 -20.43 -2.39 -0.95
CA THR A 2 -19.21 -1.62 -0.64
C THR A 2 -18.11 -2.64 -0.34
N PRO A 3 -16.89 -2.50 -0.91
CA PRO A 3 -15.78 -3.37 -0.57
C PRO A 3 -15.41 -3.23 0.92
N PHE A 4 -14.81 -4.27 1.49
CA PHE A 4 -14.08 -4.13 2.75
C PHE A 4 -12.82 -3.33 2.47
N SER A 5 -12.50 -2.36 3.31
CA SER A 5 -11.30 -1.56 3.17
C SER A 5 -10.56 -1.39 4.50
N SER A 6 -9.27 -1.11 4.38
CA SER A 6 -8.40 -0.81 5.50
C SER A 6 -7.32 0.14 5.03
N SER A 7 -6.96 1.11 5.86
CA SER A 7 -5.97 2.12 5.52
C SER A 7 -4.91 2.30 6.58
N ALA A 8 -3.73 2.69 6.16
CA ALA A 8 -2.61 3.03 7.03
C ALA A 8 -1.96 4.33 6.54
N PHE A 9 -1.44 5.13 7.48
CA PHE A 9 -0.71 6.35 7.18
C PHE A 9 0.67 6.29 7.81
N VAL A 10 1.68 6.71 7.05
CA VAL A 10 3.06 6.82 7.51
C VAL A 10 3.56 8.22 7.28
N ALA A 11 4.04 8.85 8.35
CA ALA A 11 4.75 10.12 8.26
C ALA A 11 6.10 9.90 7.58
N THR A 12 6.36 10.61 6.48
CA THR A 12 7.63 10.58 5.77
C THR A 12 7.78 11.82 4.91
N GLU A 13 9.01 12.32 4.78
CA GLU A 13 9.35 13.41 3.87
C GLU A 13 9.45 12.94 2.41
N THR A 14 9.47 11.62 2.15
CA THR A 14 9.71 11.07 0.81
C THR A 14 8.64 10.06 0.34
N PRO A 15 7.33 10.40 0.37
CA PRO A 15 6.27 9.44 0.00
C PRO A 15 6.41 8.90 -1.43
N ALA A 16 6.80 9.74 -2.39
CA ALA A 16 7.04 9.36 -3.78
C ALA A 16 8.10 8.24 -3.92
N ARG A 17 9.12 8.24 -3.05
CA ARG A 17 10.17 7.21 -3.03
C ARG A 17 9.59 5.85 -2.68
N TYR A 18 8.71 5.79 -1.70
CA TYR A 18 8.05 4.55 -1.27
C TYR A 18 7.04 4.05 -2.30
N ILE A 19 6.26 4.96 -2.92
CA ILE A 19 5.38 4.64 -4.05
C ILE A 19 6.20 3.95 -5.16
N SER A 20 7.27 4.60 -5.62
CA SER A 20 8.10 4.07 -6.71
C SER A 20 8.69 2.69 -6.38
N ARG A 21 9.20 2.49 -5.15
CA ARG A 21 9.80 1.22 -4.73
C ARG A 21 8.80 0.09 -4.69
N LEU A 22 7.66 0.28 -4.01
CA LEU A 22 6.60 -0.72 -3.91
C LEU A 22 6.04 -1.07 -5.28
N CYS A 23 5.67 -0.06 -6.07
CA CYS A 23 5.07 -0.27 -7.37
C CYS A 23 6.03 -0.98 -8.34
N LYS A 24 7.31 -0.58 -8.41
CA LYS A 24 8.31 -1.28 -9.24
C LYS A 24 8.52 -2.72 -8.80
N HIS A 25 8.52 -3.00 -7.49
CA HIS A 25 8.66 -4.34 -6.96
C HIS A 25 7.51 -5.26 -7.41
N PHE A 26 6.26 -4.80 -7.25
CA PHE A 26 5.09 -5.58 -7.65
C PHE A 26 4.91 -5.69 -9.16
N ALA A 27 5.33 -4.68 -9.93
CA ALA A 27 5.26 -4.68 -11.40
C ALA A 27 6.02 -5.83 -12.06
N HIS A 28 6.94 -6.50 -11.34
CA HIS A 28 7.58 -7.72 -11.83
C HIS A 28 6.64 -8.93 -11.93
N LYS A 29 5.48 -8.90 -11.26
CA LYS A 29 4.59 -10.06 -11.11
C LYS A 29 3.12 -9.78 -11.40
N ILE A 30 2.66 -8.56 -11.15
CA ILE A 30 1.24 -8.19 -11.24
C ILE A 30 1.07 -6.82 -11.90
N PRO A 31 -0.14 -6.51 -12.42
CA PRO A 31 -0.42 -5.20 -13.00
C PRO A 31 -0.26 -4.08 -11.98
N VAL A 32 0.46 -3.03 -12.38
CA VAL A 32 0.72 -1.85 -11.57
C VAL A 32 0.73 -0.61 -12.46
N SER A 33 0.15 0.48 -11.98
CA SER A 33 0.33 1.83 -12.55
C SER A 33 0.71 2.80 -11.44
N PHE A 34 1.66 3.71 -11.70
CA PHE A 34 2.09 4.70 -10.70
C PHE A 34 2.78 5.90 -11.33
N ASP A 35 2.79 6.99 -10.59
CA ASP A 35 3.60 8.19 -10.80
C ASP A 35 4.23 8.63 -9.47
N GLU A 36 4.64 9.89 -9.35
CA GLU A 36 5.24 10.42 -8.13
C GLU A 36 4.22 10.70 -7.01
N GLN A 37 2.94 10.79 -7.33
CA GLN A 37 1.86 11.15 -6.42
C GLN A 37 1.02 9.96 -5.98
N GLN A 38 0.89 8.93 -6.83
CA GLN A 38 0.03 7.80 -6.55
C GLN A 38 0.52 6.50 -7.19
N GLY A 39 0.07 5.38 -6.61
CA GLY A 39 0.29 4.03 -7.13
C GLY A 39 -0.98 3.19 -6.99
N ARG A 40 -1.19 2.31 -7.96
CA ARG A 40 -2.29 1.35 -8.01
C ARG A 40 -1.70 -0.03 -8.31
N ILE A 41 -1.97 -1.01 -7.44
CA ILE A 41 -1.46 -2.38 -7.54
C ILE A 41 -2.63 -3.34 -7.53
N GLU A 42 -2.77 -4.14 -8.59
CA GLU A 42 -3.90 -5.05 -8.77
C GLU A 42 -3.52 -6.48 -8.37
N PHE A 43 -4.04 -6.92 -7.24
CA PHE A 43 -3.88 -8.28 -6.74
C PHE A 43 -5.08 -9.14 -7.17
N GLY A 44 -4.88 -10.46 -7.25
CA GLY A 44 -6.01 -11.38 -7.42
C GLY A 44 -7.03 -11.30 -6.27
N ALA A 45 -6.57 -10.92 -5.07
CA ALA A 45 -7.38 -10.78 -3.86
C ALA A 45 -8.02 -9.39 -3.70
N GLY A 46 -7.69 -8.42 -4.57
CA GLY A 46 -8.22 -7.06 -4.46
C GLY A 46 -7.22 -6.00 -4.91
N LEU A 47 -7.28 -4.83 -4.27
CA LEU A 47 -6.59 -3.63 -4.74
C LEU A 47 -5.77 -3.01 -3.62
N ALA A 48 -4.59 -2.48 -3.97
CA ALA A 48 -3.88 -1.52 -3.12
C ALA A 48 -3.70 -0.19 -3.83
N ILE A 49 -4.03 0.90 -3.14
CA ILE A 49 -3.83 2.27 -3.56
C ILE A 49 -2.82 2.93 -2.63
N LEU A 50 -1.83 3.57 -3.21
CA LEU A 50 -0.83 4.37 -2.51
C LEU A 50 -1.01 5.82 -2.93
N LYS A 51 -0.97 6.74 -1.98
CA LYS A 51 -1.14 8.16 -2.26
C LYS A 51 -0.19 8.99 -1.42
N ALA A 52 0.61 9.83 -2.07
CA ALA A 52 1.35 10.88 -1.42
C ALA A 52 0.34 11.90 -0.88
N GLU A 53 0.41 12.15 0.42
CA GLU A 53 -0.38 13.18 1.10
C GLU A 53 0.58 14.18 1.73
N ASN A 54 0.04 15.28 2.26
CA ASN A 54 0.85 16.23 3.00
C ASN A 54 1.50 15.50 4.19
N GLN A 55 2.83 15.56 4.27
CA GLN A 55 3.64 15.00 5.35
C GLN A 55 3.69 13.46 5.42
N GLY A 56 3.24 12.74 4.39
CA GLY A 56 3.36 11.29 4.42
C GLY A 56 2.77 10.52 3.25
N LEU A 57 2.70 9.21 3.45
CA LEU A 57 2.16 8.24 2.51
C LEU A 57 0.92 7.58 3.13
N ARG A 58 -0.21 7.65 2.42
CA ARG A 58 -1.39 6.83 2.71
C ARG A 58 -1.38 5.57 1.86
N LEU A 59 -1.69 4.45 2.50
CA LEU A 59 -1.97 3.19 1.83
C LEU A 59 -3.41 2.79 2.15
N LEU A 60 -4.12 2.33 1.13
CA LEU A 60 -5.47 1.80 1.21
C LEU A 60 -5.45 0.43 0.55
N VAL A 61 -6.03 -0.57 1.19
CA VAL A 61 -6.31 -1.87 0.60
C VAL A 61 -7.82 -2.10 0.57
N GLU A 62 -8.31 -2.71 -0.51
CA GLU A 62 -9.72 -3.01 -0.70
C GLU A 62 -9.90 -4.45 -1.18
N SER A 63 -10.91 -5.14 -0.66
CA SER A 63 -11.29 -6.47 -1.10
C SER A 63 -12.80 -6.73 -0.99
N THR A 64 -13.26 -7.85 -1.55
CA THR A 64 -14.67 -8.28 -1.53
C THR A 64 -15.05 -9.02 -0.25
N ASN A 65 -14.06 -9.44 0.56
CA ASN A 65 -14.25 -10.14 1.82
C ASN A 65 -13.12 -9.81 2.81
N SER A 66 -13.35 -10.04 4.11
CA SER A 66 -12.41 -9.69 5.18
C SER A 66 -11.15 -10.56 5.22
N GLU A 67 -11.21 -11.81 4.77
CA GLU A 67 -10.05 -12.71 4.72
C GLU A 67 -9.01 -12.21 3.71
N ASP A 68 -9.47 -11.90 2.50
CA ASP A 68 -8.63 -11.33 1.45
C ASP A 68 -8.14 -9.92 1.82
N LEU A 69 -8.94 -9.12 2.52
CA LEU A 69 -8.49 -7.83 3.06
C LEU A 69 -7.29 -8.02 3.99
N HIS A 70 -7.38 -8.92 4.98
CA HIS A 70 -6.29 -9.17 5.92
C HIS A 70 -5.04 -9.75 5.22
N ARG A 71 -5.24 -10.55 4.18
CA ARG A 71 -4.14 -11.01 3.32
C ARG A 71 -3.45 -9.85 2.60
N LEU A 72 -4.20 -8.89 2.08
CA LEU A 72 -3.65 -7.70 1.44
C LEU A 72 -2.87 -6.83 2.42
N GLU A 73 -3.39 -6.60 3.62
CA GLU A 73 -2.67 -5.88 4.70
C GLU A 73 -1.30 -6.50 4.96
N GLY A 74 -1.23 -7.84 5.12
CA GLY A 74 0.02 -8.55 5.36
C GLY A 74 0.98 -8.51 4.17
N VAL A 75 0.48 -8.68 2.94
CA VAL A 75 1.31 -8.63 1.73
C VAL A 75 1.86 -7.22 1.52
N VAL A 76 1.03 -6.18 1.55
CA VAL A 76 1.46 -4.79 1.37
C VAL A 76 2.38 -4.37 2.52
N GLY A 77 2.00 -4.71 3.76
CA GLY A 77 2.76 -4.45 4.98
C GLY A 77 4.20 -4.96 4.92
N SER A 78 4.35 -6.27 4.74
CA SER A 78 5.67 -6.92 4.71
C SER A 78 6.57 -6.42 3.57
N HIS A 79 6.02 -5.93 2.47
CA HIS A 79 6.80 -5.34 1.39
C HIS A 79 7.18 -3.88 1.66
N PHE A 80 6.30 -3.10 2.29
CA PHE A 80 6.61 -1.74 2.70
C PHE A 80 7.76 -1.72 3.70
N GLU A 81 7.68 -2.53 4.76
CA GLU A 81 8.70 -2.60 5.82
C GLU A 81 10.08 -3.00 5.28
N ARG A 82 10.14 -3.89 4.28
CA ARG A 82 11.40 -4.23 3.59
C ARG A 82 12.07 -3.02 2.93
N PHE A 83 11.32 -2.02 2.51
CA PHE A 83 11.86 -0.80 1.91
C PHE A 83 12.07 0.33 2.91
N ALA A 84 11.35 0.28 4.04
CA ALA A 84 11.35 1.31 5.07
C ALA A 84 12.15 0.95 6.33
N TRP A 85 12.79 -0.23 6.38
CA TRP A 85 13.56 -0.70 7.53
C TRP A 85 14.64 0.26 8.04
N GLN A 86 15.22 1.08 7.16
CA GLN A 86 16.23 2.07 7.55
C GLN A 86 15.64 3.26 8.34
N GLU A 87 14.37 3.57 8.11
CA GLU A 87 13.63 4.65 8.76
C GLU A 87 12.68 4.12 9.84
N GLU A 88 12.73 2.80 10.13
CA GLU A 88 11.89 2.08 11.10
C GLU A 88 10.38 2.36 10.95
N LEU A 89 9.92 2.64 9.72
CA LEU A 89 8.52 2.93 9.47
C LEU A 89 7.70 1.64 9.40
N THR A 90 6.61 1.59 10.15
CA THR A 90 5.65 0.49 10.20
C THR A 90 4.26 0.95 9.75
N LEU A 91 3.42 0.00 9.35
CA LEU A 91 2.03 0.28 8.98
C LEU A 91 1.09 -0.15 10.10
N ASP A 92 0.37 0.82 10.64
CA ASP A 92 -0.75 0.58 11.56
C ASP A 92 -2.06 0.65 10.76
N TRP A 93 -2.62 -0.52 10.45
CA TRP A 93 -3.81 -0.66 9.63
C TRP A 93 -5.08 -0.38 10.43
N GLN A 94 -5.95 0.44 9.86
CA GLN A 94 -7.24 0.84 10.41
C GLN A 94 -8.34 0.38 9.43
N PRO A 95 -9.10 -0.67 9.77
CA PRO A 95 -10.26 -1.10 9.00
C PRO A 95 -11.35 -0.03 8.98
N ASP A 96 -12.04 0.12 7.84
CA ASP A 96 -13.19 1.01 7.69
C ASP A 96 -14.54 0.30 7.94
#